data_AF-A0A7Y3EVR5-F1
#
_entry.id   AF-A0A7Y3EVR5-F1
#
_cell.length_a   1.000
_cell.length_b   1.000
_cell.length_c   1.000
_cell.angle_alpha   90.00
_cell.angle_beta   90.00
_cell.angle_gamma   90.00
#
_symmetry.space_group_name_H-M   'P 1'
#
loop_
_entity.id
_entity.type
_entity.pdbx_description
1 polymer ?
#
loop_
_entity_poly.entity_id
_entity_poly.type
_entity_poly.pdbx_seq_one_letter_code
_entity_poly.pdbx_strand_id
1 'polypeptide(L)'
;MNQVSDQALLVVIKDFLEMGHVDNIVAMFVQDPFYYSWTGAILDDERFNVRLGVLVLFENLKQRAPDQLERAIPSLLPLLHSSSPHIRGEAVSVLGIIGTLQAREQIERMLSDSHALVVEVAQDILAELGKNTMFKENSVPS
;
A
#
# COMPACT_ATOMS: atom_id res chain seq x y z
N MET A 1 -14.31 -7.83 19.72
CA MET A 1 -14.71 -8.22 18.36
C MET A 1 -14.40 -9.69 18.17
N ASN A 2 -15.29 -10.45 17.52
CA ASN A 2 -15.20 -11.91 17.42
C ASN A 2 -14.36 -12.28 16.18
N GLN A 3 -13.32 -13.12 16.32
CA GLN A 3 -12.39 -13.46 15.23
C GLN A 3 -13.09 -14.01 13.97
N VAL A 4 -14.21 -14.71 14.13
CA VAL A 4 -15.02 -15.22 13.01
C VAL A 4 -15.64 -14.09 12.19
N SER A 5 -16.02 -12.98 12.83
CA SER A 5 -16.59 -11.82 12.16
C SER A 5 -15.55 -11.06 11.33
N ASP A 6 -14.31 -10.98 11.84
CA ASP A 6 -13.23 -10.26 11.20
C ASP A 6 -12.76 -10.99 9.93
N GLN A 7 -12.66 -12.33 9.99
CA GLN A 7 -12.32 -13.14 8.83
C GLN A 7 -13.38 -13.04 7.72
N ALA A 8 -14.67 -13.09 8.08
CA ALA A 8 -15.75 -12.92 7.11
C ALA A 8 -15.70 -11.54 6.45
N LEU A 9 -15.46 -10.49 7.23
CA LEU A 9 -15.35 -9.13 6.69
C LEU A 9 -14.14 -8.96 5.80
N LEU A 10 -13.00 -9.56 6.16
CA LEU A 10 -11.79 -9.54 5.32
C LEU A 10 -12.05 -10.18 3.94
N VAL A 11 -12.79 -11.29 3.89
CA VAL A 11 -13.21 -11.93 2.63
C VAL A 11 -14.08 -10.98 1.82
N VAL A 12 -15.08 -10.35 2.43
CA VAL A 12 -15.95 -9.38 1.74
C VAL A 12 -15.15 -8.21 1.14
N ILE A 13 -14.20 -7.65 1.90
CA ILE A 13 -13.33 -6.58 1.40
C ILE A 13 -12.56 -7.04 0.16
N LYS A 14 -11.95 -8.24 0.22
CA LYS A 14 -11.19 -8.80 -0.89
C LYS A 14 -12.07 -9.02 -2.13
N ASP A 15 -13.26 -9.58 -1.96
CA ASP A 15 -14.19 -9.84 -3.05
C ASP A 15 -14.64 -8.55 -3.74
N PHE A 16 -14.87 -7.48 -2.97
CA PHE A 16 -15.22 -6.16 -3.53
C PHE A 16 -14.07 -5.55 -4.31
N LEU A 17 -12.83 -5.69 -3.83
CA LEU A 17 -11.64 -5.24 -4.56
C LEU A 17 -11.47 -6.03 -5.87
N GLU A 18 -11.68 -7.35 -5.85
CA GLU A 18 -11.66 -8.19 -7.05
C GLU A 18 -12.70 -7.77 -8.09
N MET A 19 -13.91 -7.38 -7.66
CA MET A 19 -14.98 -6.89 -8.52
C MET A 19 -14.77 -5.43 -9.00
N GLY A 20 -13.72 -4.74 -8.54
CA GLY A 20 -13.46 -3.35 -8.86
C GLY A 20 -14.35 -2.35 -8.10
N HIS A 21 -15.06 -2.78 -7.06
CA HIS A 21 -15.90 -1.94 -6.20
C HIS A 21 -15.08 -1.17 -5.15
N VAL A 22 -14.00 -0.53 -5.60
CA VAL A 22 -13.01 0.12 -4.73
C VAL A 22 -13.63 1.25 -3.90
N ASP A 23 -14.55 2.05 -4.45
CA ASP A 23 -15.16 3.18 -3.75
C ASP A 23 -15.83 2.80 -2.42
N ASN A 24 -16.45 1.61 -2.37
CA ASN A 24 -17.07 1.08 -1.16
C ASN A 24 -16.02 0.80 -0.08
N ILE A 25 -14.88 0.23 -0.49
CA ILE A 25 -13.78 -0.07 0.42
C ILE A 25 -13.06 1.21 0.86
N VAL A 26 -12.92 2.20 -0.03
CA VAL A 26 -12.42 3.52 0.33
C VAL A 26 -13.31 4.16 1.40
N ALA A 27 -14.64 4.08 1.25
CA ALA A 27 -15.57 4.59 2.26
C ALA A 27 -15.41 3.88 3.61
N MET A 28 -15.24 2.55 3.62
CA MET A 28 -14.97 1.78 4.84
C MET A 28 -13.68 2.24 5.54
N PHE A 29 -12.57 2.36 4.81
CA PHE A 29 -11.27 2.78 5.35
C PHE A 29 -11.29 4.22 5.89
N VAL A 30 -12.00 5.12 5.22
CA VAL A 30 -12.19 6.51 5.69
C VAL A 30 -13.01 6.55 6.98
N GLN A 31 -14.01 5.68 7.11
CA GLN A 31 -14.88 5.64 8.28
C GLN A 31 -14.22 4.97 9.49
N ASP A 32 -13.48 3.88 9.29
CA ASP A 32 -12.78 3.16 10.35
C ASP A 32 -11.30 2.94 10.00
N PRO A 33 -10.39 3.73 10.60
CA PRO A 33 -8.95 3.60 10.39
C PRO A 33 -8.35 2.25 10.84
N PHE A 34 -9.09 1.39 11.54
CA PHE A 34 -8.62 0.05 11.89
C PHE A 34 -8.32 -0.80 10.65
N TYR A 35 -9.05 -0.61 9.55
CA TYR A 35 -8.89 -1.42 8.34
C TYR A 35 -7.53 -1.25 7.65
N TYR A 36 -6.80 -0.17 7.91
CA TYR A 36 -5.41 -0.01 7.45
C TYR A 36 -4.49 -1.10 8.02
N SER A 37 -4.79 -1.63 9.21
CA SER A 37 -4.03 -2.74 9.80
C SER A 37 -4.22 -4.07 9.06
N TRP A 38 -5.24 -4.18 8.21
CA TRP A 38 -5.52 -5.38 7.41
C TRP A 38 -4.90 -5.31 6.01
N THR A 39 -4.30 -4.18 5.61
CA THR A 39 -3.76 -4.00 4.26
C THR A 39 -2.80 -5.12 3.87
N GLY A 40 -1.87 -5.51 4.75
CA GLY A 40 -0.99 -6.64 4.49
C GLY A 40 -1.73 -7.95 4.22
N ALA A 41 -2.76 -8.28 5.01
CA ALA A 41 -3.55 -9.50 4.82
C ALA A 41 -4.41 -9.48 3.56
N ILE A 42 -4.80 -8.29 3.09
CA ILE A 42 -5.52 -8.09 1.83
C ILE A 42 -4.56 -8.23 0.64
N LEU A 43 -3.36 -7.65 0.76
CA LEU A 43 -2.36 -7.66 -0.30
C LEU A 43 -1.68 -9.04 -0.45
N ASP A 44 -1.64 -9.86 0.59
CA ASP A 44 -1.17 -11.26 0.53
C ASP A 44 -2.21 -12.24 -0.04
N ASP A 45 -3.10 -11.77 -0.93
CA ASP A 45 -4.13 -12.59 -1.56
C ASP A 45 -3.62 -13.20 -2.88
N GLU A 46 -3.97 -14.46 -3.15
CA GLU A 46 -3.54 -15.15 -4.37
C GLU A 46 -4.11 -14.51 -5.65
N ARG A 47 -5.29 -13.88 -5.55
CA ARG A 47 -5.98 -13.28 -6.67
C ARG A 47 -5.33 -11.96 -7.05
N PHE A 48 -4.77 -11.91 -8.27
CA PHE A 48 -4.14 -10.71 -8.81
C PHE A 48 -5.05 -9.47 -8.77
N ASN A 49 -6.35 -9.63 -9.07
CA ASN A 49 -7.30 -8.50 -9.08
C ASN A 49 -7.53 -7.91 -7.68
N VAL A 50 -7.46 -8.72 -6.62
CA VAL A 50 -7.53 -8.21 -5.24
C VAL A 50 -6.33 -7.30 -4.97
N ARG A 51 -5.13 -7.78 -5.30
CA ARG A 51 -3.88 -7.04 -5.07
C ARG A 51 -3.81 -5.76 -5.89
N LEU A 52 -4.20 -5.81 -7.16
CA LEU A 52 -4.35 -4.61 -7.99
C LEU A 52 -5.38 -3.64 -7.38
N GLY A 53 -6.49 -4.16 -6.85
CA GLY A 53 -7.49 -3.39 -6.12
C GLY A 53 -6.92 -2.65 -4.90
N VAL A 54 -5.94 -3.23 -4.19
CA VAL A 54 -5.24 -2.54 -3.08
C VAL A 54 -4.47 -1.32 -3.58
N LEU A 55 -3.77 -1.41 -4.72
CA LEU A 55 -3.06 -0.27 -5.30
C LEU A 55 -4.03 0.86 -5.64
N VAL A 56 -5.14 0.53 -6.31
CA VAL A 56 -6.20 1.50 -6.66
C VAL A 56 -6.86 2.09 -5.41
N LEU A 57 -7.09 1.27 -4.38
CA LEU A 57 -7.62 1.72 -3.08
C LEU A 57 -6.71 2.78 -2.46
N PHE A 58 -5.39 2.55 -2.44
CA PHE A 58 -4.44 3.50 -1.84
C PHE A 58 -4.32 4.80 -2.63
N GLU A 59 -4.37 4.76 -3.96
CA GLU A 59 -4.43 5.99 -4.77
C GLU A 59 -5.67 6.83 -4.47
N ASN A 60 -6.83 6.18 -4.29
CA ASN A 60 -8.06 6.88 -3.90
C ASN A 60 -8.00 7.42 -2.45
N LEU A 61 -7.44 6.64 -1.52
CA LEU A 61 -7.27 7.07 -0.12
C LEU A 61 -6.27 8.23 0.00
N LYS A 62 -5.25 8.32 -0.86
CA LYS A 62 -4.33 9.46 -0.90
C LYS A 62 -5.02 10.79 -1.17
N GLN A 63 -6.11 10.79 -1.93
CA GLN A 63 -6.91 12.00 -2.19
C GLN A 63 -7.89 12.33 -1.06
N ARG A 64 -8.37 11.31 -0.32
CA ARG A 64 -9.47 11.45 0.64
C ARG A 64 -9.04 11.51 2.11
N ALA A 65 -7.99 10.76 2.47
CA ALA A 65 -7.48 10.61 3.82
C ALA A 65 -5.95 10.39 3.82
N PRO A 66 -5.16 11.34 3.24
CA PRO A 66 -3.71 11.19 3.13
C PRO A 66 -3.02 10.97 4.49
N ASP A 67 -3.49 11.64 5.54
CA ASP A 67 -2.90 11.58 6.89
C ASP A 67 -3.10 10.21 7.58
N GLN A 68 -3.94 9.34 7.02
CA GLN A 68 -4.21 8.01 7.59
C GLN A 68 -3.39 6.89 6.92
N LEU A 69 -2.77 7.16 5.77
CA LEU A 69 -2.11 6.14 4.95
C LEU A 69 -0.99 5.41 5.68
N GLU A 70 -0.22 6.10 6.51
CA GLU A 70 0.90 5.53 7.27
C GLU A 70 0.49 4.42 8.24
N ARG A 71 -0.79 4.36 8.63
CA ARG A 71 -1.32 3.30 9.50
C ARG A 71 -1.22 1.91 8.88
N ALA A 72 -1.10 1.82 7.56
CA ALA A 72 -0.94 0.54 6.87
C ALA A 72 0.49 -0.01 6.95
N ILE A 73 1.49 0.85 7.20
CA ILE A 73 2.91 0.47 7.16
C ILE A 73 3.19 -0.77 8.02
N PRO A 74 2.77 -0.87 9.30
CA PRO A 74 3.07 -2.04 10.12
C PRO A 74 2.56 -3.35 9.53
N SER A 75 1.41 -3.33 8.84
CA SER A 75 0.84 -4.51 8.21
C SER A 75 1.56 -4.90 6.90
N LEU A 76 2.19 -3.94 6.23
CA LEU A 76 2.92 -4.14 4.97
C LEU A 76 4.35 -4.68 5.19
N LEU A 77 4.99 -4.35 6.32
CA LEU A 77 6.39 -4.75 6.58
C LEU A 77 6.66 -6.26 6.44
N PRO A 78 5.80 -7.16 6.96
CA PRO A 78 6.02 -8.60 6.78
C PRO A 78 6.09 -9.04 5.32
N LEU A 79 5.36 -8.36 4.43
CA LEU A 79 5.31 -8.69 2.99
C LEU A 79 6.60 -8.35 2.26
N LEU A 80 7.42 -7.43 2.78
CA LEU A 80 8.77 -7.18 2.27
C LEU A 80 9.72 -8.39 2.43
N HIS A 81 9.30 -9.40 3.19
CA HIS A 81 10.02 -10.66 3.36
C HIS A 81 9.25 -11.86 2.77
N SER A 82 8.21 -11.62 1.98
CA SER A 82 7.47 -12.69 1.30
C SER A 82 8.40 -13.50 0.39
N SER A 83 8.15 -14.82 0.31
CA SER A 83 8.84 -15.69 -0.64
C SER A 83 8.51 -15.33 -2.10
N SER A 84 7.33 -14.73 -2.33
CA SER A 84 6.90 -14.26 -3.64
C SER A 84 7.50 -12.89 -3.97
N PRO A 85 8.33 -12.76 -5.03
CA PRO A 85 8.86 -11.47 -5.44
C PRO A 85 7.77 -10.49 -5.88
N HIS A 86 6.65 -11.00 -6.42
CA HIS A 86 5.52 -10.18 -6.81
C HIS A 86 4.87 -9.49 -5.60
N ILE A 87 4.66 -10.23 -4.50
CA ILE A 87 4.10 -9.67 -3.26
C ILE A 87 5.06 -8.64 -2.65
N ARG A 88 6.38 -8.90 -2.67
CA ARG A 88 7.38 -7.92 -2.22
C ARG A 88 7.29 -6.63 -3.04
N GLY A 89 7.29 -6.74 -4.38
CA GLY A 89 7.18 -5.58 -5.27
C GLY A 89 5.89 -4.79 -5.08
N GLU A 90 4.75 -5.46 -4.96
CA GLU A 90 3.46 -4.79 -4.73
C GLU A 90 3.39 -4.10 -3.36
N ALA A 91 4.00 -4.68 -2.31
CA ALA A 91 4.14 -4.02 -1.01
C ALA A 91 5.00 -2.76 -1.10
N VAL A 92 6.09 -2.79 -1.88
CA VAL A 92 6.91 -1.60 -2.18
C VAL A 92 6.09 -0.54 -2.91
N SER A 93 5.26 -0.92 -3.89
CA SER A 93 4.34 0.00 -4.58
C SER A 93 3.38 0.69 -3.62
N VAL A 94 2.72 -0.05 -2.71
CA VAL A 94 1.82 0.56 -1.73
C VAL A 94 2.58 1.51 -0.79
N LEU A 95 3.77 1.14 -0.32
CA LEU A 95 4.63 2.04 0.45
C LEU A 95 5.01 3.31 -0.33
N GLY A 96 5.20 3.21 -1.64
CA GLY A 96 5.42 4.35 -2.54
C GLY A 96 4.24 5.32 -2.56
N ILE A 97 3.01 4.79 -2.61
CA ILE A 97 1.79 5.61 -2.55
C ILE A 97 1.68 6.32 -1.20
N ILE A 98 2.00 5.63 -0.09
CA ILE A 98 2.03 6.19 1.27
C ILE A 98 3.03 7.34 1.36
N GLY A 99 4.25 7.16 0.83
CA GLY A 99 5.20 8.26 0.58
C GLY A 99 5.73 8.99 1.81
N THR A 100 5.51 8.48 3.03
CA THR A 100 6.09 9.05 4.26
C THR A 100 7.59 8.74 4.35
N LEU A 101 8.31 9.46 5.22
CA LEU A 101 9.72 9.18 5.49
C LEU A 101 9.94 7.73 5.92
N GLN A 102 9.09 7.22 6.81
CA GLN A 102 9.14 5.82 7.25
C GLN A 102 8.96 4.85 6.07
N ALA A 103 7.99 5.10 5.19
CA ALA A 103 7.77 4.24 4.02
C ALA A 103 8.98 4.26 3.08
N ARG A 104 9.55 5.44 2.83
CA ARG A 104 10.76 5.63 2.02
C ARG A 104 11.95 4.83 2.55
N GLU A 105 12.21 4.87 3.86
CA GLU A 105 13.30 4.09 4.46
C GLU A 105 13.14 2.58 4.23
N GLN A 106 11.91 2.06 4.21
CA GLN A 106 11.67 0.66 3.89
C GLN A 106 11.93 0.35 2.42
N ILE A 107 11.50 1.23 1.51
CA ILE A 107 11.74 1.08 0.07
C ILE A 107 13.24 1.10 -0.22
N GLU A 108 14.02 1.96 0.44
CA GLU A 108 15.48 2.02 0.28
C GLU A 108 16.17 0.70 0.65
N ARG A 109 15.66 -0.04 1.66
CA ARG A 109 16.17 -1.38 1.99
C ARG A 109 15.94 -2.40 0.87
N MET A 110 14.86 -2.24 0.10
CA MET A 110 14.51 -3.15 -1.00
C MET A 110 15.42 -2.99 -2.24
N LEU A 111 16.28 -1.96 -2.28
CA LEU A 111 17.35 -1.84 -3.28
C LEU A 111 18.40 -2.96 -3.18
N SER A 112 18.46 -3.66 -2.04
CA SER A 112 19.34 -4.81 -1.82
C SER A 112 18.61 -6.15 -1.93
N ASP A 113 17.37 -6.18 -2.48
CA ASP A 113 16.61 -7.41 -2.68
C ASP A 113 17.34 -8.36 -3.65
N SER A 114 17.19 -9.66 -3.44
CA SER A 114 17.82 -10.69 -4.28
C SER A 114 17.19 -10.81 -5.67
N HIS A 115 15.96 -10.31 -5.85
CA HIS A 115 15.22 -10.41 -7.10
C HIS A 115 15.23 -9.08 -7.86
N ALA A 116 15.74 -9.11 -9.10
CA ALA A 116 15.95 -7.91 -9.91
C ALA A 116 14.67 -7.06 -10.10
N LEU A 117 13.51 -7.69 -10.30
CA LEU A 117 12.26 -6.96 -10.47
C LEU A 117 11.86 -6.16 -9.22
N VAL A 118 12.18 -6.65 -8.01
CA VAL A 118 11.88 -5.92 -6.78
C VAL A 118 12.80 -4.71 -6.64
N VAL A 119 14.07 -4.87 -7.01
CA VAL A 119 15.05 -3.76 -7.04
C VAL A 119 14.61 -2.68 -8.04
N GLU A 120 14.19 -3.08 -9.24
CA GLU A 120 13.68 -2.16 -10.28
C GLU A 120 12.47 -1.36 -9.76
N VAL A 121 11.47 -2.03 -9.18
CA VAL A 121 10.30 -1.37 -8.58
C VAL A 121 10.70 -0.37 -7.50
N ALA A 122 11.63 -0.74 -6.60
CA ALA A 122 12.12 0.15 -5.56
C ALA A 122 12.84 1.39 -6.14
N GLN A 123 13.66 1.21 -7.18
CA GLN A 123 14.35 2.31 -7.85
C GLN A 123 13.37 3.29 -8.50
N ASP A 124 12.38 2.77 -9.23
CA ASP A 124 11.38 3.59 -9.93
C ASP A 124 10.57 4.44 -8.94
N ILE A 125 10.12 3.83 -7.86
CA ILE A 125 9.33 4.52 -6.82
C ILE A 125 10.17 5.58 -6.11
N LEU A 126 11.43 5.29 -5.76
CA LEU A 126 12.31 6.29 -5.14
C LEU A 126 12.60 7.47 -6.07
N ALA A 127 12.76 7.20 -7.37
CA ALA A 127 12.94 8.25 -8.36
C ALA A 127 11.69 9.15 -8.47
N GLU A 128 10.49 8.57 -8.43
CA GLU A 128 9.23 9.31 -8.43
C GLU A 128 9.04 10.16 -7.16
N LEU A 129 9.29 9.57 -5.99
CA LEU A 129 9.23 10.29 -4.71
C LEU A 129 10.24 11.46 -4.67
N GLY A 130 11.43 11.28 -5.25
CA GLY A 130 12.43 12.32 -5.40
C GLY A 130 11.94 13.50 -6.25
N LYS A 131 11.31 13.23 -7.39
CA LYS A 131 10.70 14.27 -8.24
C LYS A 131 9.63 15.05 -7.48
N ASN A 132 8.73 14.35 -6.77
CA ASN A 132 7.65 14.98 -6.00
C ASN A 132 8.17 15.89 -4.88
N THR A 133 9.30 15.53 -4.25
CA THR A 133 9.93 16.35 -3.22
C THR A 133 10.49 17.65 -3.80
N MET A 134 11.17 17.59 -4.96
CA MET A 134 11.71 18.78 -5.63
C MET A 134 10.64 19.78 -6.07
N PHE A 135 9.44 19.34 -6.43
CA PHE A 135 8.35 20.27 -6.78
C PHE A 135 7.72 20.96 -5.56
N LYS A 136 7.65 20.29 -4.40
CA LYS A 136 7.08 20.87 -3.18
C LYS A 136 7.97 21.96 -2.58
N GLU A 137 9.30 21.78 -2.61
CA GLU A 137 10.25 22.78 -2.07
C GLU A 137 10.34 24.05 -2.93
N ASN A 138 10.15 23.95 -4.24
CA ASN A 138 10.18 25.09 -5.16
C ASN A 138 8.85 25.88 -5.23
N SER A 139 7.84 25.52 -4.43
CA SER A 139 6.50 26.12 -4.46
C SER A 139 6.19 27.04 -3.27
N VAL A 140 7.19 27.39 -2.44
CA VAL A 140 7.02 28.39 -1.38
C VAL A 140 7.35 29.79 -1.95
N PRO A 141 6.36 30.69 -2.15
CA PRO A 141 6.66 32.07 -2.46
C PRO A 141 7.20 32.75 -1.19
N SER A 142 8.16 33.64 -1.37
CA SER A 142 8.69 34.53 -0.32
C SER A 142 7.66 35.53 0.17
#